data_AF-A0A0Q8RDR0-F1
#
_entry.id   AF-A0A0Q8RDR0-F1
#
_cell.length_a   1.000
_cell.length_b   1.000
_cell.length_c   1.000
_cell.angle_alpha   90.00
_cell.angle_beta   90.00
_cell.angle_gamma   90.00
#
_symmetry.space_group_name_H-M   'P 1'
#
loop_
_entity.id
_entity.type
_entity.pdbx_description
1 polymer ?
#
loop_
_entity_poly.entity_id
_entity_poly.type
_entity_poly.pdbx_seq_one_letter_code
_entity_poly.pdbx_strand_id
1 'polypeptide(L)'
;MLSKRGMFYMLLAGALVGGMWYSTRLLPSLTKGVQTMRKGCGPKAPESFDAFLPRYQSDRMFANARTTDPLEKVLNGAEGPATTMVPRTEYRSQELLGDIVKKHGMAVRREAGKAEVDAGPLTYRFRLQGGCWELWQAES
;
A
#
# COMPACT_ATOMS: atom_id res chain seq x y z
N MET A 1 7.60 -11.26 -77.43
CA MET A 1 6.84 -12.49 -77.13
C MET A 1 6.74 -12.63 -75.62
N LEU A 2 5.50 -12.63 -75.14
CA LEU A 2 5.10 -12.80 -73.75
C LEU A 2 5.61 -14.13 -73.15
N SER A 3 5.58 -14.17 -71.81
CA SER A 3 5.29 -15.36 -71.00
C SER A 3 6.50 -16.10 -70.42
N LYS A 4 6.71 -15.88 -69.11
CA LYS A 4 6.46 -16.90 -68.07
C LYS A 4 6.54 -16.29 -66.66
N ARG A 5 5.36 -16.26 -66.00
CA ARG A 5 5.10 -16.63 -64.59
C ARG A 5 5.85 -15.79 -63.53
N GLY A 6 5.17 -14.88 -62.81
CA GLY A 6 4.13 -15.21 -61.82
C GLY A 6 4.78 -15.24 -60.43
N MET A 7 4.86 -14.10 -59.75
CA MET A 7 3.88 -13.69 -58.74
C MET A 7 3.82 -14.69 -57.56
N PHE A 8 4.67 -14.47 -56.55
CA PHE A 8 4.33 -14.76 -55.17
C PHE A 8 4.91 -13.66 -54.27
N TYR A 9 4.02 -12.73 -53.94
CA TYR A 9 4.07 -11.90 -52.74
C TYR A 9 3.92 -12.80 -51.50
N MET A 10 4.34 -12.24 -50.37
CA MET A 10 4.31 -12.78 -49.00
C MET A 10 5.51 -13.64 -48.61
N LEU A 11 6.30 -13.13 -47.66
CA LEU A 11 6.05 -13.40 -46.25
C LEU A 11 6.72 -12.33 -45.36
N LEU A 12 5.89 -11.74 -44.51
CA LEU A 12 6.15 -11.36 -43.10
C LEU A 12 7.20 -10.26 -42.84
N ALA A 13 6.78 -9.04 -42.46
CA ALA A 13 6.27 -8.63 -41.14
C ALA A 13 7.39 -8.36 -40.11
N GLY A 14 7.40 -7.13 -39.59
CA GLY A 14 8.33 -6.65 -38.56
C GLY A 14 8.82 -5.24 -38.88
N ALA A 15 7.94 -4.31 -39.25
CA ALA A 15 7.38 -3.36 -38.29
C ALA A 15 8.45 -2.70 -37.40
N LEU A 16 8.89 -1.55 -37.87
CA LEU A 16 9.40 -0.45 -37.06
C LEU A 16 8.51 -0.26 -35.83
N VAL A 17 9.01 -0.65 -34.66
CA VAL A 17 8.54 -0.08 -33.40
C VAL A 17 9.78 0.35 -32.63
N GLY A 18 10.13 1.62 -32.85
CA GLY A 18 10.78 2.40 -31.80
C GLY A 18 9.88 2.34 -30.58
N GLY A 19 10.34 1.66 -29.55
CA GLY A 19 9.70 1.58 -28.25
C GLY A 19 10.64 2.17 -27.23
N MET A 20 10.28 3.36 -26.73
CA MET A 20 10.95 4.09 -25.68
C MET A 20 11.61 3.18 -24.64
N TRP A 21 12.94 3.28 -24.54
CA TRP A 21 13.66 2.96 -23.31
C TRP A 21 13.26 4.02 -22.28
N TYR A 22 12.12 3.83 -21.62
CA TYR A 22 11.74 4.67 -20.49
C TYR A 22 12.72 4.39 -19.36
N SER A 23 13.73 5.25 -19.31
CA SER A 23 14.63 5.50 -18.22
C SER A 23 13.83 5.54 -16.91
N THR A 24 13.90 4.48 -16.12
CA THR A 24 13.33 4.36 -14.76
C THR A 24 14.05 5.25 -13.74
N ARG A 25 14.70 6.33 -14.18
CA ARG A 25 15.49 7.26 -13.35
C ARG A 25 14.80 8.60 -13.10
N LEU A 26 13.47 8.62 -12.98
CA LEU A 26 12.75 9.83 -12.61
C LEU A 26 11.70 9.58 -11.53
N LEU A 27 12.11 9.17 -10.32
CA LEU A 27 11.39 9.48 -9.07
C LEU A 27 12.30 9.52 -7.82
N PRO A 28 13.41 10.29 -7.77
CA PRO A 28 14.11 10.52 -6.49
C PRO A 28 13.42 11.56 -5.58
N SER A 29 12.32 12.19 -6.00
CA SER A 29 11.65 13.26 -5.26
C SER A 29 10.49 12.80 -4.36
N LEU A 30 9.83 11.67 -4.65
CA LEU A 30 8.81 11.09 -3.76
C LEU A 30 9.42 10.36 -2.55
N THR A 31 10.62 9.81 -2.71
CA THR A 31 11.31 9.07 -1.65
C THR A 31 11.78 9.97 -0.52
N LYS A 32 12.17 11.23 -0.79
CA LYS A 32 12.65 12.15 0.26
C LYS A 32 11.58 12.46 1.31
N GLY A 33 10.31 12.64 0.91
CA GLY A 33 9.21 12.90 1.84
C GLY A 33 8.79 11.67 2.65
N VAL A 34 8.90 10.47 2.07
CA VAL A 34 8.62 9.20 2.78
C VAL A 34 9.79 8.83 3.71
N GLN A 35 11.03 9.10 3.32
CA GLN A 35 12.23 8.78 4.10
C GLN A 35 12.35 9.64 5.37
N THR A 36 11.92 10.90 5.36
CA THR A 36 11.92 11.73 6.59
C THR A 36 10.93 11.22 7.63
N MET A 37 9.81 10.62 7.20
CA MET A 37 8.79 10.05 8.08
C MET A 37 9.15 8.66 8.64
N ARG A 38 10.05 7.93 7.96
CA ARG A 38 10.61 6.64 8.44
C ARG A 38 11.86 6.81 9.32
N LYS A 39 12.28 8.04 9.64
CA LYS A 39 13.39 8.29 10.56
C LYS A 39 13.11 7.61 11.91
N GLY A 40 13.96 6.66 12.29
CA GLY A 40 13.89 5.99 13.60
C GLY A 40 13.49 4.52 13.54
N CYS A 41 13.15 3.97 12.37
CA CYS A 41 12.84 2.54 12.21
C CYS A 41 13.66 1.92 11.08
N GLY A 42 14.13 0.69 11.27
CA GLY A 42 14.89 -0.02 10.25
C GLY A 42 15.27 -1.45 10.66
N PRO A 43 15.87 -2.25 9.76
CA PRO A 43 16.15 -3.66 10.04
C PRO A 43 17.08 -3.90 11.25
N LYS A 44 17.97 -2.94 11.53
CA LYS A 44 18.92 -3.01 12.65
C LYS A 44 18.39 -2.43 13.96
N ALA A 45 17.27 -1.70 13.90
CA ALA A 45 16.61 -1.11 15.05
C ALA A 45 15.10 -1.09 14.76
N PRO A 46 14.41 -2.25 14.91
CA PRO A 46 12.99 -2.33 14.66
C PRO A 46 12.22 -1.43 15.62
N GLU A 47 11.22 -0.72 15.09
CA GLU A 47 10.36 0.14 15.89
C GLU A 47 9.50 -0.67 16.87
N SER A 48 9.39 -0.21 18.11
CA SER A 48 8.44 -0.77 19.08
C SER A 48 7.01 -0.39 18.72
N PHE A 49 6.08 -1.33 18.79
CA PHE A 49 4.67 -1.05 18.54
C PHE A 49 4.09 -0.05 19.55
N ASP A 50 4.57 -0.07 20.80
CA ASP A 50 4.12 0.86 21.85
C ASP A 50 4.58 2.30 21.58
N ALA A 51 5.70 2.49 20.88
CA ALA A 51 6.16 3.81 20.44
C ALA A 51 5.46 4.26 19.15
N PHE A 52 5.13 3.31 18.27
CA PHE A 52 4.46 3.56 17.00
C PHE A 52 3.00 3.97 17.16
N LEU A 53 2.21 3.19 17.92
CA LEU A 53 0.75 3.27 17.91
C LEU A 53 0.21 4.65 18.36
N PRO A 54 0.69 5.26 19.46
CA PRO A 54 0.20 6.57 19.88
C PRO A 54 0.40 7.64 18.82
N ARG A 55 1.55 7.61 18.12
CA ARG A 55 1.85 8.55 17.04
C ARG A 55 0.97 8.29 15.82
N TYR A 56 0.76 7.03 15.45
CA TYR A 56 -0.16 6.64 14.39
C TYR A 56 -1.60 7.10 14.67
N GLN A 57 -2.02 7.08 15.94
CA GLN A 57 -3.35 7.51 16.36
C GLN A 57 -3.58 9.02 16.27
N SER A 58 -2.55 9.84 16.48
CA SER A 58 -2.71 11.30 16.61
C SER A 58 -2.15 12.13 15.44
N ASP A 59 -1.18 11.60 14.69
CA ASP A 59 -0.51 12.33 13.61
C ASP A 59 -0.97 11.80 12.24
N ARG A 60 -1.84 12.59 11.58
CA ARG A 60 -2.39 12.25 10.25
C ARG A 60 -1.31 12.06 9.19
N MET A 61 -0.28 12.91 9.18
CA MET A 61 0.76 12.83 8.16
C MET A 61 1.60 11.56 8.37
N PHE A 62 1.91 11.24 9.62
CA PHE A 62 2.57 9.99 9.98
C PHE A 62 1.69 8.77 9.64
N ALA A 63 0.42 8.76 10.04
CA ALA A 63 -0.50 7.67 9.74
C ALA A 63 -0.59 7.40 8.22
N ASN A 64 -0.77 8.45 7.41
CA ASN A 64 -0.82 8.34 5.96
C ASN A 64 0.49 7.82 5.35
N ALA A 65 1.65 8.13 5.94
CA ALA A 65 2.95 7.63 5.51
C ALA A 65 3.23 6.19 5.95
N ARG A 66 2.52 5.71 6.99
CA ARG A 66 2.62 4.35 7.56
C ARG A 66 1.46 3.45 7.17
N THR A 67 0.64 3.88 6.22
CA THR A 67 -0.39 3.05 5.60
C THR A 67 0.09 2.57 4.24
N THR A 68 0.00 1.27 4.01
CA THR A 68 0.26 0.65 2.71
C THR A 68 -0.64 1.27 1.66
N ASP A 69 -0.09 1.54 0.48
CA ASP A 69 -0.84 2.12 -0.63
C ASP A 69 -0.74 1.20 -1.85
N PRO A 70 -1.85 0.67 -2.38
CA PRO A 70 -3.21 0.75 -1.84
C PRO A 70 -3.39 -0.05 -0.53
N LEU A 71 -4.33 0.39 0.31
CA LEU A 71 -4.72 -0.27 1.56
C LEU A 71 -5.71 -1.40 1.27
N GLU A 72 -5.51 -2.58 1.85
CA GLU A 72 -6.47 -3.66 1.75
C GLU A 72 -7.64 -3.41 2.71
N LYS A 73 -8.89 -3.44 2.21
CA LYS A 73 -10.10 -3.36 3.03
C LYS A 73 -10.94 -4.61 2.87
N VAL A 74 -11.16 -5.33 3.97
CA VAL A 74 -12.01 -6.52 4.04
C VAL A 74 -13.39 -6.10 4.56
N LEU A 75 -14.43 -6.46 3.83
CA LEU A 75 -15.83 -6.23 4.18
C LEU A 75 -16.46 -7.58 4.52
N ASN A 76 -16.90 -7.75 5.77
CA ASN A 76 -17.59 -8.96 6.20
C ASN A 76 -19.08 -8.88 5.85
N GLY A 77 -19.45 -9.40 4.68
CA GLY A 77 -20.83 -9.43 4.18
C GLY A 77 -21.54 -10.76 4.44
N ALA A 78 -22.86 -10.78 4.20
CA ALA A 78 -23.67 -12.00 4.31
C ALA A 78 -23.25 -13.11 3.33
N GLU A 79 -22.62 -12.72 2.21
CA GLU A 79 -22.09 -13.62 1.18
C GLU A 79 -20.64 -14.07 1.45
N GLY A 80 -20.03 -13.60 2.56
CA GLY A 80 -18.64 -13.87 2.93
C GLY A 80 -17.74 -12.61 2.91
N PRO A 81 -16.45 -12.76 3.22
CA PRO A 81 -15.50 -11.66 3.22
C PRO A 81 -15.16 -11.22 1.79
N ALA A 82 -15.38 -9.95 1.49
CA ALA A 82 -15.00 -9.32 0.23
C ALA A 82 -13.80 -8.39 0.44
N THR A 83 -12.72 -8.60 -0.32
CA THR A 83 -11.51 -7.76 -0.26
C THR A 83 -11.53 -6.69 -1.35
N THR A 84 -11.23 -5.45 -0.97
CA THR A 84 -11.11 -4.30 -1.87
C THR A 84 -9.79 -3.57 -1.65
N MET A 85 -9.26 -2.91 -2.69
CA MET A 85 -8.03 -2.14 -2.60
C MET A 85 -8.36 -0.65 -2.61
N VAL A 86 -8.05 0.04 -1.51
CA VAL A 86 -8.40 1.44 -1.26
C VAL A 86 -7.17 2.32 -1.52
N PRO A 87 -7.18 3.19 -2.54
CA PRO A 87 -6.06 4.09 -2.81
C PRO A 87 -5.94 5.19 -1.76
N ARG A 88 -4.75 5.77 -1.61
CA ARG A 88 -4.47 6.89 -0.69
C ARG A 88 -5.44 8.06 -0.80
N THR A 89 -5.97 8.34 -1.99
CA THR A 89 -6.94 9.42 -2.20
C THR A 89 -8.19 9.28 -1.34
N GLU A 90 -8.59 8.05 -1.03
CA GLU A 90 -9.80 7.73 -0.27
C GLU A 90 -9.56 7.63 1.24
N TYR A 91 -8.43 7.07 1.68
CA TYR A 91 -8.17 6.90 3.12
C TYR A 91 -7.48 8.10 3.79
N ARG A 92 -6.78 8.97 3.04
CA ARG A 92 -5.95 10.04 3.63
C ARG A 92 -6.71 11.06 4.47
N SER A 93 -8.00 11.24 4.19
CA SER A 93 -8.91 12.18 4.85
C SER A 93 -9.88 11.50 5.81
N GLN A 94 -9.78 10.18 6.00
CA GLN A 94 -10.63 9.46 6.95
C GLN A 94 -10.34 9.88 8.39
N GLU A 95 -11.25 9.51 9.29
CA GLU A 95 -11.07 9.71 10.72
C GLU A 95 -9.79 9.01 11.20
N LEU A 96 -9.06 9.64 12.12
CA LEU A 96 -7.86 9.01 12.68
C LEU A 96 -8.25 7.90 13.64
N LEU A 97 -7.41 6.86 13.73
CA LEU A 97 -7.60 5.78 14.68
C LEU A 97 -7.78 6.31 16.11
N GLY A 98 -7.04 7.36 16.49
CA GLY A 98 -7.15 7.99 17.81
C GLY A 98 -8.53 8.56 18.14
N ASP A 99 -9.30 9.00 17.14
CA ASP A 99 -10.64 9.53 17.35
C ASP A 99 -11.70 8.41 17.37
N ILE A 100 -11.49 7.37 16.56
CA ILE A 100 -12.32 6.15 16.57
C ILE A 100 -12.20 5.45 17.94
N VAL A 101 -10.99 5.27 18.46
CA VAL A 101 -10.78 4.58 19.76
C VAL A 101 -11.31 5.37 20.94
N LYS A 102 -11.36 6.70 20.87
CA LYS A 102 -12.01 7.53 21.90
C LYS A 102 -13.52 7.30 21.95
N LYS A 103 -14.15 7.02 20.81
CA LYS A 103 -15.60 6.78 20.69
C LYS A 103 -15.99 5.37 21.07
N HIS A 104 -15.18 4.38 20.69
CA HIS A 104 -15.56 2.96 20.75
C HIS A 104 -14.71 2.10 21.69
N GLY A 105 -13.64 2.65 22.25
CA GLY A 105 -12.63 1.88 22.97
C GLY A 105 -11.63 1.20 22.03
N MET A 106 -10.68 0.48 22.63
CA MET A 106 -9.62 -0.20 21.89
C MET A 106 -9.19 -1.48 22.59
N ALA A 107 -9.03 -2.56 21.84
CA ALA A 107 -8.28 -3.74 22.26
C ALA A 107 -7.12 -3.97 21.29
N VAL A 108 -5.97 -4.41 21.81
CA VAL A 108 -4.76 -4.64 21.02
C VAL A 108 -4.29 -6.07 21.23
N ARG A 109 -4.18 -6.83 20.14
CA ARG A 109 -3.56 -8.16 20.12
C ARG A 109 -2.25 -8.09 19.37
N ARG A 110 -1.21 -8.72 19.91
CA ARG A 110 0.16 -8.63 19.37
C ARG A 110 0.74 -10.02 19.18
N GLU A 111 1.36 -10.20 18.03
CA GLU A 111 2.14 -11.38 17.66
C GLU A 111 3.48 -10.93 17.07
N ALA A 112 4.42 -11.85 16.89
CA ALA A 112 5.74 -11.51 16.36
C ALA A 112 5.63 -10.85 14.97
N GLY A 113 5.90 -9.54 14.92
CA GLY A 113 5.85 -8.74 13.69
C GLY A 113 4.44 -8.45 13.14
N LYS A 114 3.39 -8.74 13.91
CA LYS A 114 1.99 -8.43 13.58
C LYS A 114 1.27 -7.84 14.78
N ALA A 115 0.33 -6.94 14.53
CA ALA A 115 -0.56 -6.43 15.57
C ALA A 115 -1.95 -6.20 15.00
N GLU A 116 -2.95 -6.47 15.81
CA GLU A 116 -4.36 -6.23 15.50
C GLU A 116 -4.90 -5.24 16.52
N VAL A 117 -5.58 -4.21 16.04
CA VAL A 117 -6.21 -3.19 16.86
C VAL A 117 -7.69 -3.20 16.56
N ASP A 118 -8.47 -3.71 17.50
CA ASP A 118 -9.92 -3.69 17.48
C ASP A 118 -10.40 -2.33 18.00
N ALA A 119 -11.00 -1.52 17.13
CA ALA A 119 -11.42 -0.15 17.41
C ALA A 119 -12.94 0.02 17.36
N GLY A 120 -13.70 -1.02 17.75
CA GLY A 120 -15.16 -1.04 17.69
C GLY A 120 -15.66 -1.65 16.38
N PRO A 121 -16.20 -0.87 15.43
CA PRO A 121 -16.71 -1.39 14.16
C PRO A 121 -15.61 -1.76 13.15
N LEU A 122 -14.35 -1.52 13.49
CA LEU A 122 -13.21 -1.74 12.59
C LEU A 122 -12.09 -2.48 13.32
N THR A 123 -11.47 -3.43 12.64
CA THR A 123 -10.22 -4.07 13.06
C THR A 123 -9.09 -3.66 12.12
N TYR A 124 -8.03 -3.08 12.67
CA TYR A 124 -6.85 -2.62 11.92
C TYR A 124 -5.69 -3.60 12.10
N ARG A 125 -5.15 -4.12 10.99
CA ARG A 125 -4.01 -5.05 11.01
C ARG A 125 -2.72 -4.38 10.58
N PHE A 126 -1.75 -4.42 11.47
CA PHE A 126 -0.42 -3.87 11.30
C PHE A 126 0.60 -4.98 11.11
N ARG A 127 1.64 -4.69 10.33
CA ARG A 127 2.79 -5.57 10.16
C ARG A 127 4.10 -4.81 10.30
N LEU A 128 5.12 -5.48 10.81
CA LEU A 128 6.47 -4.93 10.88
C LEU A 128 7.20 -5.28 9.58
N GLN A 129 7.39 -4.29 8.71
CA GLN A 129 8.06 -4.45 7.42
C GLN A 129 9.35 -3.62 7.37
N GLY A 130 10.49 -4.27 7.14
CA GLY A 130 11.78 -3.57 7.11
C GLY A 130 12.14 -2.88 8.43
N GLY A 131 11.62 -3.38 9.56
CA GLY A 131 11.79 -2.80 10.89
C GLY A 131 10.85 -1.62 11.19
N CYS A 132 9.86 -1.37 10.34
CA CYS A 132 8.91 -0.27 10.44
C CYS A 132 7.47 -0.82 10.51
N TRP A 133 6.66 -0.36 11.47
CA TRP A 133 5.25 -0.74 11.53
C TRP A 133 4.43 -0.03 10.48
N GLU A 134 3.58 -0.78 9.79
CA GLU A 134 2.72 -0.27 8.73
C GLU A 134 1.32 -0.90 8.83
N LEU A 135 0.28 -0.10 8.62
CA LEU A 135 -1.08 -0.59 8.40
C LEU A 135 -1.14 -1.20 7.00
N TRP A 136 -1.61 -2.44 6.89
CA TRP A 136 -1.74 -3.11 5.60
C TRP A 136 -3.16 -3.58 5.30
N GLN A 137 -3.99 -3.79 6.33
CA GLN A 137 -5.39 -4.18 6.16
C GLN A 137 -6.30 -3.49 7.20
N ALA A 138 -7.49 -3.10 6.76
CA ALA A 138 -8.60 -2.70 7.62
C ALA A 138 -9.80 -3.61 7.37
N GLU A 139 -10.46 -4.08 8.41
CA GLU A 139 -11.59 -5.00 8.35
C GLU A 139 -12.82 -4.34 8.99
N SER A 140 -13.98 -4.47 8.33
CA SER A 140 -15.27 -3.93 8.78
C SER A 140 -16.40 -4.92 8.57
#